data_AF-A0A0G0KX42-F1
#
_entry.id   AF-A0A0G0KX42-F1
#
_cell.length_a   1.000
_cell.length_b   1.000
_cell.length_c   1.000
_cell.angle_alpha   90.00
_cell.angle_beta   90.00
_cell.angle_gamma   90.00
#
_symmetry.space_group_name_H-M   'P 1'
#
loop_
_entity.id
_entity.type
_entity.pdbx_description
1 polymer ?
#
loop_
_entity_poly.entity_id
_entity_poly.type
_entity_poly.pdbx_seq_one_letter_code
_entity_poly.pdbx_strand_id
1 'polypeptide(L)'
;MGITSFTLIGSWYAKRYKKPDLLIALYVTFILVAQILAAKVSAFNLGFKEFYGPSGVLVFSITYLLTDIVNEKFGRKETHKMVAIAFVTQIAMVFFIWLGTIFPAAPFWTLQSSWQQIFGLVPRITLASWVAFLISE
;
A
#
# COMPACT_ATOMS: atom_id res chain seq x y z
N MET A 1 -19.05 6.51 -4.88
CA MET A 1 -19.81 5.27 -4.61
C MET A 1 -18.94 4.10 -4.15
N GLY A 2 -17.70 3.92 -4.64
CA GLY A 2 -16.86 2.78 -4.20
C GLY A 2 -16.41 2.80 -2.73
N ILE A 3 -15.99 3.96 -2.22
CA ILE A 3 -15.44 4.09 -0.85
C ILE A 3 -16.49 3.70 0.20
N THR A 4 -17.75 4.12 0.01
CA THR A 4 -18.87 3.89 0.93
C THR A 4 -19.23 2.41 1.08
N SER A 5 -19.15 1.63 -0.01
CA SER A 5 -19.43 0.20 0.01
C SER A 5 -18.40 -0.60 0.80
N PHE A 6 -17.11 -0.24 0.69
CA PHE A 6 -16.05 -0.86 1.48
C PHE A 6 -16.18 -0.55 2.99
N THR A 7 -16.59 0.67 3.34
CA THR A 7 -16.81 1.04 4.75
C THR A 7 -17.99 0.29 5.38
N LEU A 8 -19.09 0.13 4.64
CA LEU A 8 -20.28 -0.57 5.12
C LEU A 8 -20.03 -2.06 5.35
N ILE A 9 -19.29 -2.71 4.46
CA ILE A 9 -18.90 -4.13 4.61
C ILE A 9 -17.97 -4.32 5.81
N GLY A 10 -16.97 -3.45 5.96
CA GLY A 10 -16.06 -3.48 7.11
C GLY A 10 -16.78 -3.29 8.44
N SER A 11 -17.70 -2.33 8.50
CA SER A 11 -18.50 -2.04 9.71
C SER A 11 -19.49 -3.19 10.05
N TRP A 12 -20.13 -3.78 9.04
CA TRP A 12 -21.03 -4.93 9.22
C TRP A 12 -20.28 -6.18 9.72
N TYR A 13 -19.13 -6.51 9.13
CA TYR A 13 -18.32 -7.65 9.54
C TYR A 13 -17.75 -7.47 10.96
N ALA A 14 -17.24 -6.28 11.27
CA ALA A 14 -16.73 -5.96 12.60
C ALA A 14 -17.82 -6.09 13.68
N LYS A 15 -19.06 -5.66 13.40
CA LYS A 15 -20.20 -5.85 14.31
C LYS A 15 -20.58 -7.32 14.49
N ARG A 16 -20.46 -8.15 13.45
CA ARG A 16 -20.90 -9.55 13.47
C ARG A 16 -19.87 -10.49 14.10
N TYR A 17 -18.58 -10.30 13.84
CA TYR A 17 -17.52 -11.22 14.27
C TYR A 17 -16.64 -10.71 15.42
N LYS A 18 -16.72 -9.40 15.76
CA LYS A 18 -15.91 -8.75 16.82
C LYS A 18 -14.39 -8.96 16.66
N LYS A 19 -13.88 -9.11 15.43
CA LYS A 19 -12.44 -9.27 15.15
C LYS A 19 -11.94 -8.19 14.17
N PRO A 20 -10.70 -7.69 14.33
CA PRO A 20 -10.11 -6.70 13.44
C PRO A 20 -9.62 -7.30 12.11
N ASP A 21 -9.56 -8.62 11.99
CA ASP A 21 -8.90 -9.36 10.89
C ASP A 21 -9.25 -8.85 9.48
N LEU A 22 -10.52 -8.57 9.20
CA LEU A 22 -10.94 -8.05 7.89
C LEU A 22 -10.42 -6.64 7.64
N LEU A 23 -10.48 -5.76 8.65
CA LEU A 23 -10.01 -4.38 8.53
C LEU A 23 -8.49 -4.36 8.34
N ILE A 24 -7.77 -5.25 9.03
CA ILE A 24 -6.33 -5.45 8.86
C ILE A 24 -6.03 -5.93 7.44
N ALA A 25 -6.74 -6.95 6.96
CA ALA A 25 -6.55 -7.47 5.60
C ALA A 25 -6.80 -6.39 4.53
N LEU A 26 -7.90 -5.64 4.65
CA LEU A 26 -8.21 -4.54 3.75
C LEU A 26 -7.14 -3.45 3.81
N TYR A 27 -6.71 -3.04 5.01
CA TYR A 27 -5.67 -2.04 5.20
C TYR A 27 -4.38 -2.46 4.49
N VAL A 28 -3.92 -3.70 4.71
CA VAL A 28 -2.73 -4.26 4.07
C VAL A 28 -2.88 -4.25 2.55
N THR A 29 -4.00 -4.73 2.02
CA THR A 29 -4.24 -4.73 0.56
C THR A 29 -4.20 -3.32 -0.03
N PHE A 30 -4.88 -2.35 0.60
CA PHE A 30 -4.89 -0.97 0.13
C PHE A 30 -3.49 -0.35 0.17
N ILE A 31 -2.73 -0.60 1.23
CA ILE A 31 -1.36 -0.11 1.35
C ILE A 31 -0.46 -0.69 0.24
N LEU A 32 -0.57 -1.98 -0.09
CA LEU A 32 0.18 -2.59 -1.19
C LEU A 32 -0.21 -1.98 -2.55
N VAL A 33 -1.51 -1.77 -2.79
CA VAL A 33 -2.01 -1.12 -4.00
C VAL A 33 -1.51 0.32 -4.09
N ALA A 34 -1.52 1.07 -2.98
CA ALA A 34 -1.01 2.44 -2.93
C ALA A 34 0.46 2.50 -3.33
N GLN A 35 1.27 1.54 -2.89
CA GLN A 35 2.70 1.47 -3.22
C GLN A 35 2.94 1.25 -4.71
N ILE A 36 2.14 0.39 -5.36
CA ILE A 36 2.24 0.17 -6.82
C ILE A 36 1.76 1.41 -7.58
N LEU A 37 0.64 2.02 -7.15
CA LEU A 37 0.11 3.24 -7.76
C LEU A 37 1.01 4.46 -7.57
N ALA A 38 1.88 4.46 -6.56
CA ALA A 38 2.87 5.51 -6.35
C ALA A 38 3.88 5.61 -7.50
N ALA A 39 4.12 4.52 -8.26
CA ALA A 39 4.98 4.54 -9.44
C ALA A 39 4.42 5.39 -10.59
N LYS A 40 3.11 5.70 -10.57
CA LYS A 40 2.46 6.55 -11.57
C LYS A 40 2.19 7.95 -11.00
N VAL A 41 2.77 8.97 -11.61
CA VAL A 41 2.40 10.37 -11.37
C VAL A 41 1.15 10.71 -12.19
N SER A 42 0.11 11.21 -11.53
CA SER A 42 -1.14 11.65 -12.16
C SER A 42 -1.35 13.16 -11.98
N ALA A 43 -2.03 13.76 -12.94
CA ALA A 43 -2.54 15.12 -12.85
C ALA A 43 -3.92 15.11 -12.18
N PHE A 44 -4.08 15.92 -11.15
CA PHE A 44 -5.32 16.15 -10.42
C PHE A 44 -5.82 17.54 -10.75
N ASN A 45 -6.91 17.62 -11.52
CA ASN A 45 -7.56 18.87 -11.84
C ASN A 45 -8.61 19.18 -10.77
N LEU A 46 -8.35 20.20 -9.93
CA LEU A 46 -9.27 20.62 -8.87
C LEU A 46 -10.23 21.74 -9.33
N GLY A 47 -10.33 21.99 -10.64
CA GLY A 47 -11.16 23.04 -11.23
C GLY A 47 -10.55 24.44 -11.21
N PHE A 48 -9.69 24.75 -10.24
CA PHE A 48 -8.98 26.04 -10.14
C PHE A 48 -7.48 25.96 -10.49
N LYS A 49 -6.87 24.78 -10.34
CA LYS A 49 -5.45 24.54 -10.66
C LYS A 49 -5.19 23.03 -10.83
N GLU A 50 -4.24 22.70 -11.68
CA GLU A 50 -3.74 21.33 -11.83
C GLU A 50 -2.58 21.06 -10.87
N PHE A 51 -2.69 19.94 -10.16
CA PHE A 51 -1.67 19.45 -9.25
C PHE A 51 -1.12 18.12 -9.75
N TYR A 52 0.18 17.93 -9.62
CA TYR A 52 0.85 16.69 -10.04
C TYR A 52 1.30 15.94 -8.80
N GLY A 53 0.96 14.66 -8.71
CA GLY A 53 1.35 13.84 -7.58
C GLY A 53 1.21 12.35 -7.83
N PRO A 54 1.75 11.50 -6.95
CA PRO A 54 1.60 10.05 -7.05
C PRO A 54 0.13 9.64 -7.00
N SER A 55 -0.27 8.71 -7.86
CA SER A 55 -1.67 8.24 -7.92
C SER A 55 -2.10 7.51 -6.64
N GLY A 56 -1.13 6.97 -5.89
CA GLY A 56 -1.37 6.28 -4.63
C GLY A 56 -2.02 7.14 -3.53
N VAL A 57 -1.94 8.47 -3.63
CA VAL A 57 -2.54 9.40 -2.64
C VAL A 57 -4.05 9.17 -2.47
N LEU A 58 -4.74 8.76 -3.53
CA LEU A 58 -6.18 8.46 -3.49
C LEU A 58 -6.53 7.32 -2.51
N VAL A 59 -5.60 6.38 -2.34
CA VAL A 59 -5.80 5.22 -1.48
C VAL A 59 -5.58 5.59 -0.01
N PHE A 60 -4.76 6.59 0.28
CA PHE A 60 -4.44 7.00 1.65
C PHE A 60 -5.67 7.49 2.41
N SER A 61 -6.61 8.17 1.75
CA SER A 61 -7.88 8.58 2.39
C SER A 61 -8.66 7.38 2.93
N ILE A 62 -8.62 6.25 2.24
CA ILE A 62 -9.29 5.01 2.68
C ILE A 62 -8.52 4.36 3.82
N THR A 63 -7.18 4.31 3.73
CA THR A 63 -6.36 3.69 4.78
C THR A 63 -6.42 4.44 6.10
N TYR A 64 -6.50 5.78 6.09
CA TYR A 64 -6.71 6.57 7.31
C TYR A 64 -8.01 6.20 8.01
N LEU A 65 -9.11 6.11 7.25
CA LEU A 65 -10.41 5.72 7.79
C LEU A 65 -10.37 4.32 8.43
N LEU A 66 -9.68 3.37 7.80
CA LEU A 66 -9.53 2.01 8.35
C LEU A 66 -8.73 2.02 9.65
N THR A 67 -7.63 2.78 9.70
CA THR A 67 -6.81 2.94 10.91
C THR A 67 -7.60 3.56 12.06
N ASP A 68 -8.42 4.58 11.78
CA ASP A 68 -9.27 5.22 12.80
C ASP A 68 -10.31 4.24 13.34
N ILE A 69 -11.01 3.50 12.47
CA ILE A 69 -11.99 2.47 12.90
C ILE A 69 -11.32 1.41 13.77
N VAL A 70 -10.13 0.93 13.38
CA VAL A 70 -9.40 -0.08 14.15
C VAL A 70 -8.97 0.46 15.51
N ASN A 71 -8.46 1.69 15.54
CA ASN A 71 -8.02 2.34 16.78
C ASN A 71 -9.18 2.59 17.75
N GLU A 72 -10.32 3.07 17.26
CA GLU A 72 -11.50 3.33 18.08
C GLU A 72 -12.18 2.05 18.60
N LYS A 73 -12.25 0.98 17.80
CA LYS A 73 -12.98 -0.24 18.15
C LYS A 73 -12.14 -1.31 18.84
N PHE A 74 -10.87 -1.43 18.46
CA PHE A 74 -9.99 -2.51 18.91
C PHE A 74 -8.77 -1.99 19.69
N GLY A 75 -8.60 -0.67 19.75
CA GLY A 75 -7.57 -0.01 20.54
C GLY A 75 -6.21 0.02 19.86
N ARG A 76 -5.31 0.80 20.47
CA ARG A 76 -3.98 1.11 19.93
C ARG A 76 -3.09 -0.12 19.69
N LYS A 77 -3.24 -1.18 20.48
CA LYS A 77 -2.45 -2.41 20.33
C LYS A 77 -2.73 -3.10 18.99
N GLU A 78 -4.00 -3.21 18.59
CA GLU A 78 -4.38 -3.82 17.32
C GLU A 78 -4.02 -2.92 16.14
N THR A 79 -4.09 -1.59 16.30
CA THR A 79 -3.62 -0.64 15.28
C THR A 79 -2.13 -0.79 15.01
N HIS A 80 -1.30 -0.87 16.05
CA HIS A 80 0.14 -1.09 15.89
C HIS A 80 0.46 -2.42 15.22
N LYS A 81 -0.24 -3.49 15.61
CA LYS A 81 -0.13 -4.79 14.95
C LYS A 81 -0.51 -4.71 13.47
N MET A 82 -1.60 -4.01 13.13
CA MET A 82 -2.03 -3.79 11.75
C MET A 82 -0.95 -3.09 10.91
N VAL A 83 -0.35 -2.02 11.46
CA VAL A 83 0.74 -1.28 10.81
C VAL A 83 1.98 -2.16 10.65
N ALA A 84 2.36 -2.92 11.68
CA ALA A 84 3.50 -3.83 11.62
C ALA A 84 3.32 -4.93 10.55
N ILE A 85 2.12 -5.52 10.45
CA ILE A 85 1.80 -6.49 9.39
C ILE A 85 1.94 -5.83 8.02
N ALA A 86 1.37 -4.64 7.81
CA ALA A 86 1.48 -3.93 6.55
C ALA A 86 2.94 -3.65 6.18
N PHE A 87 3.75 -3.21 7.14
CA PHE A 87 5.18 -3.00 6.94
C PHE A 87 5.89 -4.28 6.47
N VAL A 88 5.74 -5.39 7.20
CA VAL A 88 6.37 -6.67 6.80
C VAL A 88 5.90 -7.15 5.42
N THR A 89 4.62 -6.96 5.09
CA THR A 89 4.12 -7.34 3.76
C THR A 89 4.65 -6.45 2.64
N GLN A 90 4.89 -5.16 2.88
CA GLN A 90 5.55 -4.29 1.92
C GLN A 90 6.99 -4.75 1.65
N ILE A 91 7.69 -5.19 2.70
CA ILE A 91 9.03 -5.75 2.57
C ILE A 91 9.01 -6.96 1.64
N ALA A 92 8.10 -7.90 1.90
CA ALA A 92 7.93 -9.09 1.07
C ALA A 92 7.61 -8.72 -0.39
N MET A 93 6.68 -7.78 -0.62
CA MET A 93 6.32 -7.34 -1.96
C MET A 93 7.53 -6.77 -2.72
N VAL A 94 8.30 -5.89 -2.09
CA VAL A 94 9.52 -5.34 -2.72
C VAL A 94 10.52 -6.43 -3.03
N PHE A 95 10.76 -7.34 -2.08
CA PHE A 95 11.69 -8.46 -2.27
C PHE A 95 11.30 -9.32 -3.49
N PHE A 96 10.02 -9.66 -3.64
CA PHE A 96 9.56 -10.45 -4.79
C PHE A 96 9.57 -9.68 -6.11
N ILE A 97 9.26 -8.37 -6.10
CA ILE A 97 9.41 -7.51 -7.29
C ILE A 97 10.89 -7.44 -7.72
N TRP A 98 11.81 -7.32 -6.76
CA TRP A 98 13.25 -7.33 -7.03
C TRP A 98 13.69 -8.66 -7.64
N LEU A 99 13.28 -9.79 -7.05
CA LEU A 99 13.57 -11.12 -7.62
C LEU A 99 13.02 -11.26 -9.05
N GLY A 100 11.79 -10.82 -9.30
CA GLY A 100 11.22 -10.83 -10.65
C GLY A 100 11.98 -9.94 -11.65
N THR A 101 12.66 -8.91 -11.17
CA THR A 101 13.42 -7.96 -12.00
C THR A 101 14.83 -8.44 -12.32
N ILE A 102 15.48 -9.19 -11.43
CA ILE A 102 16.85 -9.70 -11.63
C ILE A 102 16.91 -10.94 -12.53
N PHE A 103 15.82 -11.72 -12.60
CA PHE A 103 15.77 -12.88 -13.49
C PHE A 103 15.87 -12.46 -14.97
N PRO A 104 16.57 -13.24 -15.81
CA PRO A 104 16.68 -12.95 -17.22
C PRO A 104 15.32 -13.03 -17.88
N ALA A 105 15.02 -12.05 -18.72
CA ALA A 105 13.83 -12.06 -19.56
C ALA A 105 13.83 -13.27 -20.49
N ALA A 106 12.67 -13.90 -20.68
CA ALA A 106 12.50 -14.92 -21.70
C ALA A 106 12.71 -14.32 -23.11
N PRO A 107 13.17 -15.08 -24.12
CA PRO A 107 13.47 -14.55 -25.46
C PRO A 107 12.28 -13.87 -26.16
N PHE A 108 11.05 -14.23 -25.79
CA PHE A 108 9.81 -13.66 -26.32
C PHE A 108 9.24 -12.50 -25.47
N TRP A 109 9.87 -12.17 -24.34
CA TRP A 109 9.42 -11.08 -23.48
C TRP A 109 9.98 -9.74 -23.96
N THR A 110 9.09 -8.87 -24.46
CA THR A 110 9.47 -7.59 -25.10
C THR A 110 9.42 -6.38 -24.17
N LEU A 111 8.84 -6.52 -22.97
CA LEU A 111 8.57 -5.41 -22.05
C LEU A 111 9.64 -5.22 -20.97
N GLN A 112 10.83 -5.81 -21.13
CA GLN A 112 11.88 -5.77 -20.11
C GLN A 112 12.34 -4.35 -19.77
N SER A 113 12.49 -3.49 -20.78
CA SER A 113 12.91 -2.10 -20.59
C SER A 113 11.88 -1.31 -19.79
N SER A 114 10.58 -1.42 -20.12
CA SER A 114 9.49 -0.79 -19.38
C SER A 114 9.38 -1.32 -17.95
N TRP A 115 9.55 -2.63 -17.76
CA TRP A 115 9.56 -3.24 -16.43
C TRP A 115 10.67 -2.67 -15.54
N GLN A 116 11.89 -2.55 -16.07
CA GLN A 116 13.03 -1.96 -15.35
C GLN A 116 12.84 -0.46 -15.07
N GLN A 117 12.18 0.29 -15.95
CA GLN A 117 11.89 1.70 -15.69
C GLN A 117 10.92 1.89 -14.51
N ILE A 118 9.92 1.02 -14.39
CA ILE A 118 8.90 1.10 -13.33
C ILE A 118 9.45 0.52 -12.01
N PHE A 119 10.07 -0.65 -12.06
CA PHE A 119 10.42 -1.44 -10.88
C PHE A 119 11.92 -1.51 -10.56
N GLY A 120 12.80 -1.09 -11.47
CA GLY A 120 14.25 -1.21 -11.30
C GLY A 120 14.85 -0.35 -10.18
N LEU A 121 14.17 0.72 -9.76
CA LEU A 121 14.58 1.58 -8.65
C LEU A 121 14.06 1.11 -7.27
N VAL A 122 13.03 0.26 -7.26
CA VAL A 122 12.35 -0.22 -6.04
C VAL A 122 13.32 -0.85 -5.02
N PRO A 123 14.30 -1.70 -5.40
CA PRO A 123 15.18 -2.35 -4.42
C PRO A 123 16.08 -1.37 -3.67
N ARG A 124 16.55 -0.32 -4.35
CA ARG A 124 17.50 0.66 -3.80
C ARG A 124 16.84 1.61 -2.81
N ILE A 125 15.61 2.03 -3.11
CA ILE A 125 14.81 2.92 -2.25
C ILE A 125 14.41 2.18 -0.98
N THR A 126 14.02 0.91 -1.10
CA THR A 126 13.56 0.13 0.05
C THR A 126 14.69 -0.23 1.02
N LEU A 127 15.90 -0.55 0.53
CA LEU A 127 17.06 -0.73 1.41
C LEU A 127 17.38 0.54 2.20
N ALA A 128 17.29 1.72 1.58
CA ALA A 128 17.48 2.99 2.28
C ALA A 128 16.40 3.23 3.36
N SER A 129 15.14 2.87 3.08
CA SER A 129 14.04 2.97 4.05
C SER A 129 14.19 2.02 5.23
N TRP A 130 14.69 0.80 5.03
CA TRP A 130 14.92 -0.14 6.13
C TRP A 130 16.04 0.30 7.05
N VAL A 131 17.12 0.84 6.47
CA VAL A 131 18.21 1.44 7.24
C VAL A 131 17.70 2.64 8.04
N ALA A 132 16.89 3.51 7.44
CA ALA A 132 16.28 4.64 8.14
C ALA A 132 15.31 4.20 9.26
N PHE A 133 14.54 3.13 9.03
CA PHE A 133 13.62 2.58 10.04
C PHE A 133 14.37 1.97 11.23
N LEU A 134 15.41 1.16 10.97
CA LEU A 134 16.27 0.55 12.00
C LEU A 134 17.06 1.57 12.82
N ILE A 135 17.29 2.77 12.28
CA ILE A 135 17.96 3.87 12.99
C ILE A 135 16.96 4.76 13.74
N SER A 136 15.69 4.77 13.32
CA SER A 136 14.64 5.63 13.90
C SER A 136 13.83 4.95 15.00
N GLU A 137 13.81 3.62 15.07
CA GLU A 137 13.46 2.87 16.29
C GLU A 137 14.65 2.80 17.26
#